data_AF-D5BYD5-F1
#
_entry.id   AF-D5BYD5-F1
#
_cell.length_a   1.000
_cell.length_b   1.000
_cell.length_c   1.000
_cell.angle_alpha   90.00
_cell.angle_beta   90.00
_cell.angle_gamma   90.00
#
_symmetry.space_group_name_H-M   'P 1'
#
loop_
_entity.id
_entity.type
_entity.pdbx_description
1 polymer ?
#
loop_
_entity_poly.entity_id
_entity_poly.type
_entity_poly.pdbx_seq_one_letter_code
_entity_poly.pdbx_strand_id
1 'polypeptide(L)' 'MIAVDHYIEVSKKRGVPAQKPYSCKLILRMPPEVHARCAMMAEANGKSLNQWVVEVLEQEVSAPVD' A
#
# COMPACT_ATOMS: atom_id res chain seq x y z
N MET A 1 -1.54 -10.48 -12.94
CA MET A 1 -0.58 -9.36 -12.96
C MET A 1 -0.34 -8.92 -14.39
N ILE A 2 -1.17 -8.02 -14.96
CA ILE A 2 -1.04 -7.58 -16.37
C ILE A 2 -1.03 -6.03 -16.49
N ALA A 3 -1.28 -5.29 -15.40
CA ALA A 3 -1.43 -3.83 -15.45
C ALA A 3 -0.11 -3.03 -15.41
N VAL A 4 0.91 -3.55 -14.70
CA VAL A 4 2.18 -2.82 -14.50
C VAL A 4 3.00 -2.79 -15.79
N ASP A 5 3.04 -3.90 -16.52
CA ASP A 5 3.85 -4.03 -17.73
C ASP A 5 3.35 -3.11 -18.86
N HIS A 6 2.03 -2.95 -18.97
CA HIS A 6 1.42 -2.10 -20.01
C HIS A 6 1.63 -0.60 -19.74
N TYR A 7 1.71 -0.18 -18.47
CA TYR A 7 1.96 1.22 -18.09
C TYR A 7 3.38 1.69 -18.48
N ILE A 8 4.38 0.80 -18.37
CA ILE A 8 5.78 1.12 -18.70
C ILE A 8 5.99 1.28 -20.22
N GLU A 9 5.28 0.51 -21.06
CA GLU A 9 5.39 0.62 -22.52
C GLU A 9 4.81 1.94 -23.06
N VAL A 10 3.72 2.45 -22.47
CA VAL A 10 3.07 3.69 -22.90
C VAL A 10 3.92 4.92 -22.54
N SER A 11 4.57 4.92 -21.37
CA SER A 11 5.46 6.02 -20.96
C SER A 11 6.69 6.15 -21.86
N LYS A 12 7.31 5.03 -22.27
CA LYS A 12 8.47 5.05 -23.19
C LYS A 12 8.16 5.68 -24.54
N LYS A 13 6.92 5.52 -25.05
CA LYS A 13 6.48 6.10 -26.33
C LYS A 13 6.22 7.61 -26.27
N ARG A 14 6.03 8.19 -25.08
CA ARG A 14 5.63 9.61 -24.90
C ARG A 14 6.74 10.54 -24.41
N GLY A 15 7.94 10.01 -24.12
CA GLY A 15 9.09 10.84 -23.68
C GLY A 15 8.93 11.47 -22.29
N VAL A 16 7.86 11.13 -21.56
CA VAL A 16 7.64 11.53 -20.18
C VAL A 16 8.13 10.39 -19.29
N PRO A 17 9.03 10.63 -18.32
CA PRO A 17 9.49 9.57 -17.41
C PRO A 17 8.28 8.98 -16.71
N ALA A 18 8.14 7.65 -16.76
CA ALA A 18 7.12 6.94 -16.00
C ALA A 18 7.24 7.42 -14.55
N GLN A 19 6.14 7.92 -13.97
CA GLN A 19 6.12 8.11 -12.53
C GLN A 19 6.50 6.77 -11.94
N LYS A 20 7.62 6.72 -11.21
CA LYS A 20 8.04 5.48 -10.58
C LYS A 20 6.88 5.04 -9.69
N PRO A 21 6.38 3.81 -9.83
CA PRO A 21 5.32 3.34 -8.95
C PRO A 21 5.79 3.53 -7.51
N TYR A 22 4.88 4.02 -6.65
CA TYR A 22 5.17 4.17 -5.24
C TYR A 22 5.69 2.85 -4.67
N SER A 23 6.68 2.93 -3.79
CA SER A 23 7.22 1.74 -3.16
C SER A 23 6.12 1.01 -2.40
N CYS A 24 6.02 -0.31 -2.56
CA CYS A 24 5.14 -1.15 -1.74
C CYS A 24 5.62 -1.29 -0.28
N LYS A 25 6.62 -0.50 0.16
CA LYS A 25 7.19 -0.53 1.51
C LYS A 25 6.81 0.73 2.25
N LEU A 26 6.15 0.55 3.39
CA LEU A 26 5.81 1.62 4.32
C LEU A 26 6.57 1.39 5.64
N ILE A 27 7.45 2.33 6.02
CA ILE A 27 8.12 2.32 7.32
C ILE A 27 7.40 3.31 8.23
N LEU A 28 6.76 2.81 9.29
CA LEU A 28 6.03 3.62 10.25
C LEU A 28 6.73 3.61 11.61
N ARG A 29 6.78 4.78 12.24
CA ARG A 29 7.15 4.93 13.65
C ARG A 29 5.87 5.19 14.43
N MET A 30 5.59 4.37 15.43
CA MET A 30 4.39 4.51 16.26
C MET A 30 4.68 4.11 17.71
N PRO A 31 3.90 4.60 18.69
CA PRO A 31 4.03 4.18 20.07
C PRO A 31 3.86 2.66 20.22
N PRO A 32 4.56 2.00 21.16
CA PRO A 32 4.46 0.55 21.37
C PRO A 32 3.03 0.07 21.66
N GLU A 33 2.25 0.88 22.38
CA GLU A 33 0.85 0.56 22.70
C GLU A 33 -0.03 0.49 21.44
N VAL A 34 0.19 1.41 20.49
CA VAL A 34 -0.54 1.39 19.21
C VAL A 34 -0.13 0.15 18.40
N HIS A 35 1.16 -0.16 18.35
CA HIS A 35 1.64 -1.36 17.67
C HIS A 35 1.03 -2.64 18.26
N ALA A 36 0.95 -2.74 19.60
CA ALA A 36 0.34 -3.89 20.28
C ALA A 36 -1.14 -4.05 19.92
N ARG A 37 -1.91 -2.95 19.92
CA ARG A 37 -3.33 -2.97 19.54
C ARG A 37 -3.53 -3.38 18.08
N CYS A 38 -2.69 -2.90 17.16
CA CYS A 38 -2.75 -3.32 15.77
C CYS A 38 -2.46 -4.83 15.61
N ALA A 39 -1.45 -5.34 16.33
CA ALA A 39 -1.12 -6.77 16.31
C ALA A 39 -2.26 -7.63 16.84
N MET A 40 -2.87 -7.24 17.98
CA MET A 40 -4.05 -7.93 18.54
C MET A 40 -5.23 -7.95 17.57
N MET A 41 -5.51 -6.82 16.91
CA MET A 41 -6.62 -6.75 15.94
C MET A 41 -6.34 -7.60 14.70
N ALA A 42 -5.09 -7.62 14.21
CA ALA A 42 -4.71 -8.47 13.09
C ALA A 42 -4.90 -9.95 13.43
N GLU A 43 -4.43 -10.38 14.61
CA GLU A 43 -4.58 -11.76 15.09
C GLU A 43 -6.05 -12.15 15.26
N ALA A 44 -6.87 -11.29 15.87
CA ALA A 44 -8.30 -11.52 16.04
C ALA A 44 -9.05 -11.68 14.71
N ASN A 45 -8.51 -11.13 13.61
CA ASN A 45 -9.06 -11.26 12.26
C ASN A 45 -8.39 -12.39 11.45
N GLY A 46 -7.46 -13.14 12.03
CA GLY A 46 -6.72 -14.20 11.34
C GLY A 46 -5.79 -13.69 10.23
N LYS A 47 -5.28 -12.45 10.37
CA LYS A 47 -4.48 -11.76 9.34
C LYS A 47 -3.07 -11.46 9.85
N SER A 48 -2.13 -11.33 8.92
CA SER A 48 -0.85 -10.71 9.24
C SER A 48 -1.05 -9.22 9.58
N LEU A 49 -0.18 -8.66 10.41
CA LEU A 49 -0.21 -7.23 10.75
C LEU A 49 -0.19 -6.35 9.50
N ASN A 50 0.68 -6.67 8.53
CA ASN A 50 0.80 -5.91 7.29
C ASN A 50 -0.51 -5.94 6.48
N GLN A 51 -1.14 -7.11 6.34
CA GLN A 51 -2.39 -7.23 5.62
C GLN A 51 -3.52 -6.44 6.30
N TRP A 52 -3.64 -6.59 7.62
CA TRP A 52 -4.66 -5.85 8.38
C TRP A 52 -4.47 -4.33 8.28
N VAL A 53 -3.24 -3.84 8.39
CA VAL A 53 -2.94 -2.40 8.22
C VAL A 53 -3.28 -1.90 6.81
N VAL A 54 -2.95 -2.68 5.77
CA VAL A 54 -3.28 -2.29 4.38
C VAL A 54 -4.79 -2.15 4.19
N GLU A 55 -5.58 -3.10 4.67
CA GLU A 55 -7.05 -3.02 4.55
C GLU A 55 -7.64 -1.83 5.30
N VAL A 56 -7.14 -1.52 6.50
CA VAL A 56 -7.56 -0.32 7.25
C VAL A 56 -7.21 0.94 6.45
N LEU A 57 -6.01 1.01 5.86
CA LEU A 57 -5.62 2.15 5.05
C LEU A 57 -6.48 2.27 3.79
N GLU A 58 -6.80 1.16 3.10
CA GLU A 58 -7.68 1.13 1.93
C GLU A 58 -9.09 1.69 2.21
N GLN A 59 -9.64 1.40 3.40
CA GLN A 59 -10.93 1.96 3.83
C GLN A 59 -10.88 3.47 3.99
N GLU A 60 -9.79 4.00 4.52
CA GLU A 60 -9.63 5.44 4.78
C GLU A 60 -9.23 6.23 3.52
N VAL A 61 -8.47 5.62 2.61
CA VAL A 61 -7.90 6.29 1.43
C VAL A 61 -8.71 6.07 0.15
N SER A 62 -9.96 5.60 0.23
CA SER A 62 -10.86 5.33 -0.90
C SER A 62 -11.15 6.53 -1.84
N ALA A 63 -10.49 7.68 -1.68
CA ALA A 63 -10.48 8.75 -2.67
C ALA A 63 -9.62 8.35 -3.90
N PRO A 64 -10.03 8.70 -5.14
CA PRO A 64 -9.21 8.46 -6.32
C PRO A 64 -7.84 9.11 -6.19
N VAL A 65 -6.80 8.37 -6.56
CA VAL A 65 -5.43 8.89 -6.71
C VAL A 65 -5.26 9.25 -8.19
N ASP A 66 -5.05 10.54 -8.50
CA ASP A 66 -4.84 11.06 -9.86
C ASP A 66 -3.54 10.54 -10.52
#